data_AF-A0A920KKJ5-F1
#
_entry.id   AF-A0A920KKJ5-F1
#
_cell.length_a   1.000
_cell.length_b   1.000
_cell.length_c   1.000
_cell.angle_alpha   90.00
_cell.angle_beta   90.00
_cell.angle_gamma   90.00
#
_symmetry.space_group_name_H-M   'P 1'
#
loop_
_entity.id
_entity.type
_entity.pdbx_description
1 polymer ?
#
loop_
_entity_poly.entity_id
_entity_poly.type
_entity_poly.pdbx_seq_one_letter_code
_entity_poly.pdbx_strand_id
1 'polypeptide(L)'
;MYQRPTTAKKLYFDVIPKNTDEYLSHLNKWQDEELPDNPTWHIHKNNNPGYQSKINYSLILNLISVCKSNDPNVIMGLIKNYQTTFSSIELDYINRMISCGINYFNDFIQPKLKFKIPNSKELSILQNVVSEINKIDDSAEADVYQSAIFSVGKNSEFKDDIKSFFKLIYEVVFGQENGPRLGSFIKIYTKDKTVELFNSKLNV
;
A
#
# COMPACT_ATOMS: atom_id res chain seq x y z
N MET A 1 18.90 2.03 1.90
CA MET A 1 20.00 2.95 2.25
C MET A 1 21.20 2.24 2.87
N TYR A 2 20.97 1.25 3.73
CA TYR A 2 21.99 0.67 4.62
C TYR A 2 22.83 -0.45 4.01
N GLN A 3 22.28 -1.15 3.01
CA GLN A 3 23.03 -2.15 2.27
C GLN A 3 24.06 -1.49 1.35
N ARG A 4 25.33 -1.90 1.47
CA ARG A 4 26.49 -1.40 0.71
C ARG A 4 26.72 0.11 0.94
N PRO A 5 27.25 0.52 2.11
CA PRO A 5 27.43 1.93 2.45
C PRO A 5 28.48 2.65 1.58
N THR A 6 29.42 1.91 0.98
CA THR A 6 30.52 2.46 0.17
C THR A 6 30.13 2.79 -1.27
N THR A 7 28.94 2.39 -1.72
CA THR A 7 28.47 2.69 -3.08
C THR A 7 27.77 4.04 -3.13
N ALA A 8 28.03 4.83 -4.17
CA ALA A 8 27.24 6.03 -4.47
C ALA A 8 25.74 5.73 -4.48
N LYS A 9 24.96 6.53 -3.75
CA LYS A 9 23.51 6.42 -3.67
C LYS A 9 22.87 7.58 -4.42
N LYS A 10 21.85 7.27 -5.21
CA LYS A 10 20.94 8.28 -5.72
C LYS A 10 20.05 8.76 -4.56
N LEU A 11 20.14 10.05 -4.23
CA LEU A 11 19.32 10.69 -3.19
C LEU A 11 18.23 11.54 -3.88
N TYR A 12 17.24 10.86 -4.44
CA TYR A 12 16.04 11.49 -5.02
C TYR A 12 14.81 11.13 -4.19
N PHE A 13 13.70 11.84 -4.37
CA PHE A 13 12.50 11.66 -3.54
C PHE A 13 11.88 10.25 -3.64
N ASP A 14 12.06 9.55 -4.76
CA ASP A 14 11.56 8.19 -4.98
C ASP A 14 12.15 7.14 -4.02
N VAL A 15 13.29 7.42 -3.39
CA VAL A 15 13.91 6.52 -2.41
C VAL A 15 13.27 6.62 -1.03
N ILE A 16 12.49 7.67 -0.75
CA ILE A 16 11.90 7.92 0.57
C ILE A 16 11.04 6.74 1.02
N PRO A 17 10.04 6.26 0.24
CA PRO A 17 9.16 5.21 0.74
C PRO A 17 9.91 3.93 1.10
N LYS A 18 10.80 3.50 0.21
CA LYS A 18 11.62 2.30 0.40
C LYS A 18 12.54 2.43 1.62
N ASN A 19 13.23 3.55 1.77
CA ASN A 19 14.17 3.72 2.88
C ASN A 19 13.46 3.88 4.22
N THR A 20 12.29 4.51 4.26
CA THR A 20 11.46 4.57 5.46
C THR A 20 11.01 3.17 5.88
N ASP A 21 10.53 2.34 4.94
CA ASP A 21 10.14 0.96 5.25
C ASP A 21 11.33 0.09 5.68
N GLU A 22 12.50 0.24 5.05
CA GLU A 22 13.74 -0.43 5.48
C GLU A 22 14.09 -0.03 6.92
N TYR A 23 14.02 1.25 7.25
CA TYR A 23 14.25 1.76 8.60
C TYR A 23 13.25 1.18 9.62
N LEU A 24 11.96 1.15 9.31
CA LEU A 24 10.94 0.57 10.20
C LEU A 24 11.14 -0.95 10.36
N SER A 25 11.54 -1.66 9.31
CA SER A 25 11.89 -3.08 9.38
C SER A 25 13.07 -3.34 10.32
N HIS A 26 14.07 -2.46 10.28
CA HIS A 26 15.21 -2.51 11.19
C HIS A 26 14.82 -2.17 12.63
N LEU A 27 13.92 -1.20 12.87
CA LEU A 27 13.36 -0.93 14.20
C LEU A 27 12.60 -2.14 14.76
N ASN A 28 11.73 -2.77 13.96
CA ASN A 28 10.95 -3.93 14.40
C ASN A 28 11.83 -5.14 14.80
N LYS A 29 13.05 -5.24 14.26
CA LYS A 29 14.02 -6.29 14.61
C LYS A 29 14.83 -5.98 15.87
N TRP A 30 14.74 -4.75 16.39
CA TRP A 30 15.47 -4.34 17.58
C TRP A 30 14.68 -4.74 18.84
N GLN A 31 14.93 -5.97 19.31
CA GLN A 31 14.26 -6.57 20.47
C GLN A 31 15.10 -6.51 21.76
N ASP A 32 16.44 -6.61 21.68
CA ASP A 32 17.35 -6.71 22.85
C ASP A 32 18.56 -5.75 22.79
N GLU A 33 19.32 -5.71 23.90
CA GLU A 33 20.23 -4.63 24.33
C GLU A 33 21.46 -4.36 23.45
N GLU A 34 21.87 -5.27 22.56
CA GLU A 34 22.96 -5.02 21.60
C GLU A 34 22.71 -5.68 20.24
N LEU A 35 22.52 -4.86 19.20
CA LEU A 35 22.35 -5.32 17.82
C LEU A 35 23.28 -4.52 16.88
N PRO A 36 24.61 -4.73 16.95
CA PRO A 36 25.60 -3.91 16.25
C PRO A 36 25.47 -3.99 14.72
N ASP A 37 24.86 -5.05 14.18
CA ASP A 37 24.58 -5.17 12.74
C ASP A 37 23.31 -4.42 12.30
N ASN A 38 22.57 -3.81 13.24
CA ASN A 38 21.36 -3.06 12.96
C ASN A 38 21.66 -1.57 12.73
N PRO A 39 21.40 -1.01 11.54
CA PRO A 39 21.61 0.40 11.29
C PRO A 39 20.81 1.32 12.24
N THR A 40 19.62 0.91 12.68
CA THR A 40 18.80 1.72 13.59
C THR A 40 19.39 1.83 14.98
N TRP A 41 20.12 0.80 15.43
CA TRP A 41 20.86 0.83 16.69
C TRP A 41 21.91 1.96 16.70
N HIS A 42 22.64 2.12 15.58
CA HIS A 42 23.62 3.20 15.41
C HIS A 42 22.97 4.59 15.28
N ILE A 43 21.86 4.69 14.54
CA ILE A 43 21.13 5.96 14.36
C ILE A 43 20.67 6.52 15.70
N HIS A 44 20.15 5.64 16.57
CA HIS A 44 19.60 6.04 17.85
C HIS A 44 20.59 5.90 19.02
N LYS A 45 21.85 5.54 18.76
CA LYS A 45 22.91 5.42 19.79
C LYS A 45 22.48 4.56 20.98
N ASN A 46 21.99 3.35 20.69
CA ASN A 46 21.44 2.41 21.66
C ASN A 46 20.20 2.90 22.46
N ASN A 47 19.48 3.93 21.98
CA ASN A 47 18.21 4.35 22.56
C ASN A 47 17.03 3.86 21.70
N ASN A 48 16.49 2.68 21.99
CA ASN A 48 15.42 2.09 21.17
C ASN A 48 14.15 2.96 21.23
N PRO A 49 13.69 3.54 20.11
CA PRO A 49 12.48 4.38 20.10
C PRO A 49 11.17 3.58 20.28
N GLY A 50 11.23 2.24 20.29
CA GLY A 50 10.11 1.38 20.69
C GLY A 50 9.02 1.16 19.64
N TYR A 51 9.21 1.59 18.39
CA TYR A 51 8.23 1.31 17.34
C TYR A 51 8.31 -0.16 16.90
N GLN A 52 7.28 -0.94 17.23
CA GLN A 52 7.11 -2.33 16.80
C GLN A 52 5.72 -2.52 16.19
N SER A 53 5.61 -2.38 14.87
CA SER A 53 4.31 -2.47 14.18
C SER A 53 4.42 -3.05 12.77
N LYS A 54 3.35 -3.70 12.31
CA LYS A 54 3.21 -4.14 10.91
C LYS A 54 2.85 -2.99 9.97
N ILE A 55 2.42 -1.85 10.51
CA ILE A 55 2.08 -0.65 9.74
C ILE A 55 3.38 0.02 9.31
N ASN A 56 3.58 0.14 8.00
CA ASN A 56 4.74 0.79 7.41
C ASN A 56 4.32 1.96 6.51
N TYR A 57 5.29 2.68 5.98
CA TYR A 57 5.03 3.89 5.22
C TYR A 57 4.44 3.59 3.84
N SER A 58 4.85 2.51 3.18
CA SER A 58 4.22 2.08 1.92
C SER A 58 2.73 1.76 2.11
N LEU A 59 2.35 1.11 3.21
CA LEU A 59 0.94 0.84 3.53
C LEU A 59 0.15 2.15 3.63
N ILE A 60 0.66 3.12 4.37
CA ILE A 60 0.01 4.42 4.56
C ILE A 60 -0.06 5.18 3.23
N LEU A 61 1.01 5.22 2.44
CA LEU A 61 1.02 5.84 1.12
C LEU A 61 0.01 5.21 0.17
N ASN A 62 -0.15 3.88 0.22
CA ASN A 62 -1.17 3.20 -0.58
C ASN A 62 -2.57 3.67 -0.18
N LEU A 63 -2.88 3.77 1.11
CA LEU A 63 -4.18 4.27 1.57
C LEU A 63 -4.42 5.71 1.13
N ILE A 64 -3.43 6.59 1.29
CA ILE A 64 -3.51 7.99 0.86
C ILE A 64 -3.78 8.08 -0.64
N SER A 65 -3.08 7.28 -1.45
CA SER A 65 -3.22 7.29 -2.90
C SER A 65 -4.63 6.91 -3.37
N VAL A 66 -5.31 6.06 -2.60
CA VAL A 66 -6.69 5.66 -2.88
C VAL A 66 -7.69 6.68 -2.39
N CYS A 67 -7.57 7.11 -1.13
CA CYS A 67 -8.50 8.07 -0.54
C CYS A 67 -8.44 9.41 -1.24
N LYS A 68 -7.26 9.80 -1.74
CA LYS A 68 -6.97 11.13 -2.26
C LYS A 68 -7.42 12.25 -1.29
N SER A 69 -7.44 11.93 -0.01
CA SER A 69 -7.85 12.83 1.06
C SER A 69 -6.61 13.43 1.70
N ASN A 70 -6.65 14.75 1.87
CA ASN A 70 -5.65 15.49 2.64
C ASN A 70 -5.98 15.54 4.14
N ASP A 71 -7.06 14.88 4.58
CA ASP A 71 -7.44 14.80 6.00
C ASP A 71 -6.79 13.58 6.67
N PRO A 72 -5.85 13.78 7.62
CA PRO A 72 -5.22 12.68 8.36
C PRO A 72 -6.21 11.77 9.09
N ASN A 73 -7.36 12.30 9.52
CA ASN A 73 -8.35 11.52 10.26
C ASN A 73 -9.01 10.45 9.39
N VAL A 74 -9.22 10.73 8.11
CA VAL A 74 -9.75 9.76 7.14
C VAL A 74 -8.77 8.58 7.00
N ILE A 75 -7.47 8.87 6.87
CA ILE A 75 -6.43 7.85 6.73
C ILE A 75 -6.29 7.03 8.01
N MET A 76 -6.28 7.69 9.17
CA MET A 76 -6.26 7.02 10.48
C MET A 76 -7.49 6.12 10.67
N GLY A 77 -8.67 6.56 10.23
CA GLY A 77 -9.90 5.76 10.27
C GLY A 77 -9.78 4.45 9.51
N LEU A 78 -9.09 4.43 8.36
CA LEU A 78 -8.83 3.21 7.61
C LEU A 78 -7.78 2.32 8.26
N ILE A 79 -6.73 2.90 8.84
CA ILE A 79 -5.73 2.15 9.59
C ILE A 79 -6.38 1.43 10.78
N LYS A 80 -7.40 2.03 11.41
CA LYS A 80 -8.18 1.41 12.49
C LYS A 80 -8.97 0.17 12.05
N ASN A 81 -9.27 0.01 10.77
CA ASN A 81 -9.85 -1.23 10.24
C ASN A 81 -8.83 -2.39 10.21
N TYR A 82 -7.54 -2.05 10.15
CA TYR A 82 -6.45 -3.03 10.12
C TYR A 82 -5.96 -3.43 11.51
N GLN A 83 -5.89 -2.47 12.43
CA GLN A 83 -5.45 -2.66 13.81
C GLN A 83 -6.29 -1.76 14.71
N THR A 84 -6.86 -2.31 15.79
CA THR A 84 -7.75 -1.55 16.69
C THR A 84 -7.04 -1.02 17.94
N THR A 85 -5.91 -1.60 18.31
CA THR A 85 -5.15 -1.25 19.52
C THR A 85 -3.80 -0.68 19.14
N PHE A 86 -3.41 0.46 19.72
CA PHE A 86 -2.13 1.11 19.44
C PHE A 86 -1.48 1.58 20.74
N SER A 87 -0.17 1.47 20.82
CA SER A 87 0.62 2.19 21.82
C SER A 87 0.73 3.68 21.49
N SER A 88 1.10 4.50 22.48
CA SER A 88 1.35 5.94 22.26
C SER A 88 2.48 6.19 21.27
N ILE A 89 3.53 5.36 21.30
CA ILE A 89 4.67 5.41 20.39
C ILE A 89 4.24 5.08 18.95
N GLU A 90 3.45 4.03 18.76
CA GLU A 90 2.91 3.69 17.43
C GLU A 90 2.08 4.84 16.86
N LEU A 91 1.21 5.45 17.67
CA LEU A 91 0.39 6.58 17.24
C LEU A 91 1.24 7.78 16.81
N ASP A 92 2.32 8.12 17.52
CA ASP A 92 3.23 9.20 17.11
C ASP A 92 3.83 8.93 15.72
N TYR A 93 4.39 7.74 15.53
CA TYR A 93 4.98 7.34 14.25
C TYR A 93 3.95 7.32 13.12
N ILE A 94 2.78 6.73 13.34
CA ILE A 94 1.71 6.63 12.34
C ILE A 94 1.23 8.04 11.96
N ASN A 95 0.97 8.93 12.93
CA ASN A 95 0.50 10.29 12.63
C ASN A 95 1.53 11.09 11.82
N ARG A 96 2.83 10.94 12.14
CA ARG A 96 3.92 11.55 11.38
C ARG A 96 4.01 10.97 9.97
N MET A 97 3.90 9.65 9.83
CA MET A 97 3.88 8.99 8.52
C MET A 97 2.68 9.40 7.67
N ILE A 98 1.50 9.56 8.25
CA ILE A 98 0.32 10.07 7.54
C ILE A 98 0.59 11.49 7.02
N SER A 99 1.06 12.39 7.90
CA SER A 99 1.32 13.78 7.54
C SER A 99 2.37 13.89 6.42
N CYS A 100 3.50 13.20 6.57
CA CYS A 100 4.53 13.15 5.53
C CYS A 100 4.05 12.45 4.26
N GLY A 101 3.21 11.42 4.39
CA GLY A 101 2.64 10.67 3.28
C GLY A 101 1.70 11.51 2.43
N ILE A 102 0.88 12.36 3.05
CA ILE A 102 -0.04 13.27 2.35
C ILE A 102 0.78 14.26 1.52
N ASN A 103 1.79 14.89 2.11
CA ASN A 103 2.68 15.81 1.38
C ASN A 103 3.40 15.11 0.24
N TYR A 104 3.97 13.92 0.50
CA TYR A 104 4.65 13.14 -0.54
C TYR A 104 3.71 12.76 -1.69
N PHE A 105 2.47 12.38 -1.38
CA PHE A 105 1.46 12.08 -2.38
C PHE A 105 1.17 13.32 -3.24
N ASN A 106 0.88 14.46 -2.63
CA ASN A 106 0.53 15.69 -3.33
C ASN A 106 1.66 16.19 -4.24
N ASP A 107 2.91 16.11 -3.78
CA ASP A 107 4.05 16.67 -4.52
C ASP A 107 4.59 15.72 -5.59
N PHE A 108 4.61 14.40 -5.33
CA PHE A 108 5.37 13.44 -6.15
C PHE A 108 4.54 12.38 -6.85
N ILE A 109 3.36 12.06 -6.33
CA ILE A 109 2.48 10.99 -6.86
C ILE A 109 1.32 11.60 -7.66
N GLN A 110 0.51 12.45 -7.01
CA GLN A 110 -0.72 13.02 -7.56
C GLN A 110 -0.51 13.68 -8.94
N PRO A 111 0.54 14.49 -9.17
CA PRO A 111 0.73 15.16 -10.47
C PRO A 111 1.05 14.21 -11.62
N LYS A 112 1.42 12.95 -11.31
CA LYS A 112 1.82 11.94 -12.30
C LYS A 112 0.73 10.90 -12.56
N LEU A 113 -0.40 10.96 -11.84
CA LEU A 113 -1.50 10.01 -12.03
C LEU A 113 -2.06 10.13 -13.44
N LYS A 114 -2.15 8.99 -14.14
CA LYS A 114 -2.73 8.88 -15.48
C LYS A 114 -3.73 7.73 -15.50
N PHE A 115 -5.01 8.07 -15.56
CA PHE A 115 -6.08 7.09 -15.61
C PHE A 115 -6.25 6.57 -17.03
N LYS A 116 -6.24 5.25 -17.17
CA LYS A 116 -6.58 4.57 -18.42
C LYS A 116 -8.10 4.40 -18.52
N ILE A 117 -8.65 4.67 -19.70
CA ILE A 117 -10.02 4.29 -20.05
C ILE A 117 -9.96 2.87 -20.62
N PRO A 118 -10.59 1.87 -19.98
CA PRO A 118 -10.57 0.50 -20.48
C PRO A 118 -11.39 0.37 -21.76
N ASN A 119 -10.94 -0.48 -22.69
CA ASN A 119 -11.77 -0.86 -23.83
C ASN A 119 -12.88 -1.86 -23.41
N SER A 120 -13.80 -2.20 -24.32
CA SER A 120 -14.95 -3.07 -24.00
C SER A 120 -14.57 -4.45 -23.42
N LYS A 121 -13.45 -5.04 -23.85
CA LYS A 121 -12.96 -6.33 -23.31
C LYS A 121 -12.38 -6.15 -21.92
N GLU A 122 -11.50 -5.17 -21.76
CA GLU A 122 -10.88 -4.83 -20.46
C GLU A 122 -11.93 -4.47 -19.42
N LEU A 123 -12.97 -3.71 -19.81
CA LEU A 123 -14.10 -3.37 -18.97
C LEU A 123 -14.82 -4.63 -18.47
N SER A 124 -15.12 -5.58 -19.37
CA SER A 124 -15.76 -6.85 -18.99
C SER A 124 -14.90 -7.66 -18.01
N ILE A 125 -13.58 -7.70 -18.22
CA ILE A 125 -12.65 -8.37 -17.30
C ILE A 125 -12.66 -7.71 -15.91
N LEU A 126 -12.61 -6.37 -15.86
CA LEU A 126 -12.63 -5.61 -14.61
C LEU A 126 -13.98 -5.73 -13.87
N GLN A 127 -15.10 -5.79 -14.60
CA GLN A 127 -16.41 -6.10 -14.02
C GLN A 127 -16.43 -7.51 -13.42
N ASN A 128 -15.76 -8.47 -14.04
CA ASN A 128 -15.62 -9.81 -13.47
C ASN A 128 -14.79 -9.80 -12.16
N VAL A 129 -13.74 -8.97 -12.09
CA VAL A 129 -13.01 -8.74 -10.82
C VAL A 129 -13.96 -8.28 -9.71
N VAL A 130 -14.82 -7.29 -9.99
CA VAL A 130 -15.82 -6.81 -9.03
C VAL A 130 -16.81 -7.92 -8.64
N SER A 131 -17.28 -8.72 -9.60
CA SER A 131 -18.18 -9.84 -9.34
C SER A 131 -17.56 -10.88 -8.40
N GLU A 132 -16.30 -11.28 -8.66
CA GLU A 132 -15.60 -12.24 -7.81
C GLU A 132 -15.32 -11.70 -6.41
N ILE A 133 -14.95 -10.41 -6.28
CA ILE A 133 -14.79 -9.77 -4.97
C ILE A 133 -16.11 -9.81 -4.18
N ASN A 134 -17.24 -9.51 -4.82
CA ASN A 134 -18.55 -9.49 -4.15
C ASN A 134 -19.01 -10.85 -3.62
N LYS A 135 -18.56 -11.96 -4.21
CA LYS A 135 -18.88 -13.33 -3.76
C LYS A 135 -18.14 -13.72 -2.48
N ILE A 136 -17.09 -12.98 -2.13
CA ILE A 136 -16.25 -13.28 -0.96
C ILE A 136 -16.92 -12.71 0.30
N ASP A 137 -16.88 -13.50 1.35
CA ASP A 137 -17.33 -13.11 2.69
C ASP A 137 -16.44 -12.00 3.27
N ASP A 138 -17.04 -11.04 3.98
CA ASP A 138 -16.32 -9.88 4.53
C ASP A 138 -15.27 -10.27 5.57
N SER A 139 -15.45 -11.41 6.24
CA SER A 139 -14.50 -11.96 7.20
C SER A 139 -13.29 -12.63 6.54
N ALA A 140 -13.33 -12.88 5.22
CA ALA A 140 -12.26 -13.58 4.53
C ALA A 140 -10.90 -12.89 4.67
N GLU A 141 -9.84 -13.69 4.61
CA GLU A 141 -8.46 -13.21 4.68
C GLU A 141 -7.99 -12.57 3.37
N ALA A 142 -6.96 -11.73 3.45
CA ALA A 142 -6.38 -11.03 2.30
C ALA A 142 -6.03 -11.97 1.13
N ASP A 143 -5.57 -13.18 1.42
CA ASP A 143 -5.17 -14.14 0.39
C ASP A 143 -6.34 -14.73 -0.39
N VAL A 144 -7.55 -14.77 0.19
CA VAL A 144 -8.77 -15.20 -0.51
C VAL A 144 -9.12 -14.18 -1.59
N TYR A 145 -9.14 -12.88 -1.24
CA TYR A 145 -9.32 -11.80 -2.19
C TYR A 145 -8.23 -11.81 -3.29
N GLN A 146 -6.97 -11.95 -2.89
CA GLN A 146 -5.86 -11.98 -3.84
C GLN A 146 -5.98 -13.14 -4.84
N SER A 147 -6.39 -14.32 -4.38
CA SER A 147 -6.53 -15.52 -5.20
C SER A 147 -7.70 -15.42 -6.17
N ALA A 148 -8.83 -14.83 -5.75
CA ALA A 148 -9.97 -14.59 -6.62
C ALA A 148 -9.62 -13.62 -7.76
N ILE A 149 -8.98 -12.49 -7.44
CA ILE A 149 -8.53 -11.51 -8.44
C ILE A 149 -7.54 -12.16 -9.42
N PHE A 150 -6.57 -12.92 -8.91
CA PHE A 150 -5.61 -13.65 -9.75
C PHE A 150 -6.29 -14.65 -10.68
N SER A 151 -7.32 -15.35 -10.20
CA SER A 151 -8.11 -16.31 -10.99
C SER A 151 -8.84 -15.63 -12.14
N VAL A 152 -9.37 -14.42 -11.96
CA VAL A 152 -9.96 -13.63 -13.06
C VAL A 152 -8.91 -13.35 -14.13
N GLY A 153 -7.70 -12.92 -13.75
CA GLY A 153 -6.60 -12.71 -14.68
C GLY A 153 -6.24 -13.99 -15.44
N LYS A 154 -6.16 -15.14 -14.74
CA LYS A 154 -5.86 -16.45 -15.34
C LYS A 154 -6.93 -16.95 -16.30
N ASN A 155 -8.18 -16.57 -16.09
CA ASN A 155 -9.31 -16.96 -16.95
C ASN A 155 -9.63 -15.93 -18.04
N SER A 156 -8.72 -14.98 -18.27
CA SER A 156 -8.86 -13.92 -19.28
C SER A 156 -7.78 -14.02 -20.37
N GLU A 157 -7.75 -13.05 -21.28
CA GLU A 157 -6.68 -12.92 -22.28
C GLU A 157 -5.28 -12.72 -21.65
N PHE A 158 -5.22 -12.32 -20.36
CA PHE A 158 -3.98 -12.14 -19.60
C PHE A 158 -3.41 -13.41 -18.97
N LYS A 159 -3.93 -14.61 -19.29
CA LYS A 159 -3.52 -15.88 -18.65
C LYS A 159 -1.99 -16.10 -18.64
N ASP A 160 -1.32 -15.67 -19.71
CA ASP A 160 0.12 -15.80 -19.92
C ASP A 160 0.91 -14.54 -19.48
N ASP A 161 0.22 -13.44 -19.16
CA ASP A 161 0.80 -12.19 -18.69
C ASP A 161 -0.03 -11.56 -17.56
N ILE A 162 0.03 -12.20 -16.40
CA ILE A 162 -0.64 -11.74 -15.18
C ILE A 162 -0.11 -10.38 -14.71
N LYS A 163 1.14 -10.05 -15.03
CA LYS A 163 1.70 -8.75 -14.68
C LYS A 163 0.93 -7.62 -15.38
N SER A 164 0.63 -7.79 -16.66
CA SER A 164 -0.18 -6.83 -17.42
C SER A 164 -1.63 -6.76 -16.94
N PHE A 165 -2.20 -7.86 -16.43
CA PHE A 165 -3.53 -7.83 -15.79
C PHE A 165 -3.55 -6.94 -14.54
N PHE A 166 -2.59 -7.08 -13.63
CA PHE A 166 -2.52 -6.20 -12.46
C PHE A 166 -2.20 -4.75 -12.86
N LYS A 167 -1.33 -4.55 -13.86
CA LYS A 167 -1.08 -3.22 -14.43
C LYS A 167 -2.38 -2.58 -14.95
N LEU A 168 -3.23 -3.32 -15.67
CA LEU A 168 -4.54 -2.83 -16.11
C LEU A 168 -5.40 -2.35 -14.94
N ILE A 169 -5.51 -3.14 -13.87
CA ILE A 169 -6.24 -2.73 -12.66
C ILE A 169 -5.63 -1.43 -12.10
N TYR A 170 -4.30 -1.35 -12.01
CA TYR A 170 -3.64 -0.17 -11.45
C TYR A 170 -3.85 1.08 -12.28
N GLU A 171 -3.77 0.98 -13.60
CA GLU A 171 -3.94 2.11 -14.51
C GLU A 171 -5.38 2.62 -14.54
N VAL A 172 -6.36 1.72 -14.49
CA VAL A 172 -7.78 2.09 -14.53
C VAL A 172 -8.27 2.58 -13.17
N VAL A 173 -7.94 1.88 -12.09
CA VAL A 173 -8.50 2.15 -10.76
C VAL A 173 -7.72 3.23 -10.02
N PHE A 174 -6.40 3.20 -10.09
CA PHE A 174 -5.52 4.07 -9.29
C PHE A 174 -4.77 5.11 -10.13
N GLY A 175 -4.73 4.95 -11.45
CA GLY A 175 -4.03 5.87 -12.35
C GLY A 175 -2.51 5.73 -12.30
N GLN A 176 -2.01 4.54 -11.98
CA GLN A 176 -0.58 4.24 -11.84
C GLN A 176 -0.25 2.89 -12.46
N GLU A 177 1.00 2.67 -12.83
CA GLU A 177 1.42 1.38 -13.41
C GLU A 177 1.59 0.27 -12.35
N ASN A 178 1.77 0.65 -11.09
CA ASN A 178 2.01 -0.26 -9.98
C ASN A 178 1.18 0.20 -8.77
N GLY A 179 0.89 -0.73 -7.86
CA GLY A 179 0.10 -0.42 -6.67
C GLY A 179 0.28 -1.46 -5.56
N PRO A 180 -0.52 -1.35 -4.47
CA PRO A 180 -0.49 -2.32 -3.38
C PRO A 180 -0.90 -3.71 -3.84
N ARG A 181 -0.50 -4.73 -3.08
CA ARG A 181 -1.13 -6.05 -3.15
C ARG A 181 -2.63 -5.89 -2.86
N LEU A 182 -3.47 -6.22 -3.85
CA LEU A 182 -4.90 -5.92 -3.82
C LEU A 182 -5.64 -6.63 -2.67
N GLY A 183 -5.29 -7.88 -2.36
CA GLY A 183 -5.91 -8.60 -1.25
C GLY A 183 -5.71 -7.92 0.11
N SER A 184 -4.47 -7.49 0.40
CA SER A 184 -4.16 -6.73 1.62
C SER A 184 -4.83 -5.37 1.62
N PHE A 185 -4.86 -4.70 0.46
CA PHE A 185 -5.54 -3.43 0.29
C PHE A 185 -7.05 -3.54 0.60
N ILE A 186 -7.74 -4.55 0.08
CA ILE A 186 -9.18 -4.78 0.32
C ILE A 186 -9.47 -4.95 1.81
N LYS A 187 -8.61 -5.62 2.58
CA LYS A 187 -8.82 -5.76 4.04
C LYS A 187 -8.80 -4.42 4.77
N ILE A 188 -7.97 -3.49 4.33
CA ILE A 188 -7.80 -2.19 5.01
C ILE A 188 -8.84 -1.19 4.51
N TYR A 189 -9.04 -1.15 3.20
CA TYR A 189 -9.99 -0.25 2.56
C TYR A 189 -11.43 -0.71 2.70
N THR A 190 -11.66 -1.99 3.02
CA THR A 190 -12.92 -2.74 3.04
C THR A 190 -13.41 -3.20 1.67
N LYS A 191 -14.16 -4.31 1.66
CA LYS A 191 -14.76 -4.90 0.45
C LYS A 191 -15.68 -3.89 -0.23
N ASP A 192 -16.64 -3.35 0.50
CA ASP A 192 -17.67 -2.44 -0.01
C ASP A 192 -17.05 -1.19 -0.65
N LYS A 193 -16.13 -0.53 0.05
CA LYS A 193 -15.46 0.66 -0.50
C LYS A 193 -14.59 0.31 -1.70
N THR A 194 -13.99 -0.88 -1.74
CA THR A 194 -13.21 -1.31 -2.91
C THR A 194 -14.13 -1.53 -4.12
N VAL A 195 -15.28 -2.18 -3.92
CA VAL A 195 -16.28 -2.38 -4.97
C VAL A 195 -16.82 -1.04 -5.47
N GLU A 196 -17.15 -0.12 -4.57
CA GLU A 196 -17.56 1.24 -4.91
C GLU A 196 -16.49 1.97 -5.73
N LEU A 197 -15.21 1.89 -5.29
CA LEU A 197 -14.09 2.48 -6.00
C LEU A 197 -13.97 1.92 -7.42
N PHE A 198 -14.01 0.60 -7.59
CA PHE A 198 -13.95 -0.02 -8.93
C PHE A 198 -15.13 0.45 -9.78
N ASN A 199 -16.36 0.35 -9.29
CA ASN A 199 -17.56 0.76 -10.03
C ASN A 199 -17.50 2.23 -10.47
N SER A 200 -16.96 3.12 -9.62
CA SER A 200 -16.75 4.54 -9.98
C SER A 200 -15.84 4.76 -11.20
N LYS A 201 -15.05 3.76 -11.59
CA LYS A 201 -14.13 3.79 -12.74
C LYS A 201 -14.60 2.98 -13.93
N LEU A 202 -15.58 2.09 -13.71
CA LEU A 202 -16.12 1.20 -14.74
C LEU A 202 -17.46 1.71 -15.32
N ASN A 203 -18.09 2.71 -14.69
CA ASN A 203 -19.29 3.38 -15.22
C ASN A 203 -18.93 4.40 -16.31
N VAL A 204 -18.32 3.92 -17.40
CA VAL A 204 -17.94 4.70 -18.59
C VAL A 204 -18.88 4.39 -19.76
#